data_AF-A0A4Q1FD38-F1
#
_entry.id   AF-A0A4Q1FD38-F1
#
_cell.length_a   1.000
_cell.length_b   1.000
_cell.length_c   1.000
_cell.angle_alpha   90.00
_cell.angle_beta   90.00
_cell.angle_gamma   90.00
#
_symmetry.space_group_name_H-M   'P 1'
#
loop_
_entity.id
_entity.type
_entity.pdbx_description
1 polymer ?
#
loop_
_entity_poly.entity_id
_entity_poly.type
_entity_poly.pdbx_seq_one_letter_code
_entity_poly.pdbx_strand_id
1 'polypeptide(L)'
;MQNNTLQQYKNAIRKKYELEKEGRYFDYLYKPSRGKLRDLCWLIFENNPTKEDLNVFSNLLGLDFDHSKKNKFKEKKDKFRPIETFFKGETDPSNIDAINMAAILVDFEPRPFKKFYENSKIGETKPVKRMEKAKAVFEKKNALKKEKAEKKSKRRNFFRDFKSMFF
;
A
#
# COMPACT_ATOMS: atom_id res chain seq x y z
N MET A 1 11.44 23.03 -19.73
CA MET A 1 10.93 23.25 -18.36
C MET A 1 11.24 21.99 -17.56
N GLN A 2 12.13 22.05 -16.56
CA GLN A 2 12.42 20.86 -15.76
C GLN A 2 11.16 20.50 -14.96
N ASN A 3 10.53 19.39 -15.33
CA ASN A 3 9.42 18.82 -14.58
C ASN A 3 9.95 18.42 -13.20
N ASN A 4 9.71 19.25 -12.18
CA ASN A 4 10.15 18.94 -10.83
C ASN A 4 9.45 17.64 -10.38
N THR A 5 10.19 16.53 -10.33
CA THR A 5 9.67 15.20 -9.97
C THR A 5 9.01 15.21 -8.59
N LEU A 6 9.45 16.09 -7.68
CA LEU A 6 8.79 16.30 -6.39
C LEU A 6 7.39 16.89 -6.55
N GLN A 7 7.20 17.84 -7.47
CA GLN A 7 5.89 18.42 -7.75
C GLN A 7 4.95 17.37 -8.36
N GLN A 8 5.46 16.51 -9.23
CA GLN A 8 4.68 15.39 -9.77
C GLN A 8 4.26 14.42 -8.66
N TYR A 9 5.15 14.11 -7.73
CA TYR A 9 4.84 13.26 -6.57
C TYR A 9 3.74 13.87 -5.70
N LYS A 10 3.88 15.17 -5.34
CA LYS A 10 2.87 15.92 -4.59
C LYS A 10 1.51 15.91 -5.28
N ASN A 11 1.48 16.18 -6.58
CA ASN A 11 0.25 16.18 -7.38
C ASN A 11 -0.39 14.78 -7.45
N ALA A 12 0.41 13.72 -7.56
CA ALA A 12 -0.09 12.35 -7.57
C ALA A 12 -0.73 11.97 -6.22
N ILE A 13 -0.12 12.37 -5.10
CA ILE A 13 -0.68 12.18 -3.76
C ILE A 13 -2.01 12.94 -3.62
N ARG A 14 -2.08 14.20 -4.05
CA ARG A 14 -3.33 14.98 -4.02
C ARG A 14 -4.45 14.30 -4.82
N LYS A 15 -4.15 13.83 -6.03
CA LYS A 15 -5.13 13.07 -6.83
C LYS A 15 -5.60 11.81 -6.12
N LYS A 16 -4.68 11.07 -5.47
CA LYS A 16 -5.04 9.88 -4.69
C LYS A 16 -5.87 10.22 -3.46
N TYR A 17 -5.54 11.30 -2.76
CA TYR A 17 -6.31 11.83 -1.65
C TYR A 17 -7.76 12.16 -2.05
N GLU A 18 -7.98 12.81 -3.19
CA GLU A 18 -9.32 13.15 -3.67
C GLU A 18 -10.20 11.92 -3.94
N LEU A 19 -9.59 10.80 -4.35
CA LEU A 19 -10.30 9.52 -4.51
C LEU A 19 -10.58 8.87 -3.15
N GLU A 20 -9.60 8.90 -2.25
CA GLU A 20 -9.66 8.15 -0.99
C GLU A 20 -10.38 8.89 0.13
N LYS A 21 -10.63 10.20 -0.03
CA LYS A 21 -11.43 11.00 0.92
C LYS A 21 -12.84 10.44 1.09
N GLU A 22 -13.38 9.76 0.07
CA GLU A 22 -14.68 9.08 0.05
C GLU A 22 -14.58 7.56 0.29
N GLY A 23 -13.37 7.07 0.56
CA GLY A 23 -13.07 5.66 0.71
C GLY A 23 -13.15 5.14 2.15
N ARG A 24 -12.32 4.13 2.44
CA ARG A 24 -12.29 3.39 3.71
C ARG A 24 -12.17 4.30 4.95
N TYR A 25 -11.40 5.39 4.84
CA TYR A 25 -11.09 6.28 5.95
C TYR A 25 -11.82 7.63 5.85
N PHE A 26 -13.03 7.64 5.28
CA PHE A 26 -13.88 8.82 5.12
C PHE A 26 -13.96 9.70 6.37
N ASP A 27 -14.20 9.10 7.54
CA ASP A 27 -14.34 9.83 8.81
C ASP A 27 -13.11 10.68 9.17
N TYR A 28 -11.93 10.25 8.71
CA TYR A 28 -10.66 10.91 8.95
C TYR A 28 -10.28 11.88 7.82
N LEU A 29 -10.53 11.49 6.56
CA LEU A 29 -10.05 12.18 5.36
C LEU A 29 -11.03 13.20 4.78
N TYR A 30 -12.34 13.07 4.99
CA TYR A 30 -13.32 14.04 4.44
C TYR A 30 -13.14 15.45 5.00
N LYS A 31 -12.88 15.54 6.31
CA LYS A 31 -12.52 16.78 7.02
C LYS A 31 -11.28 16.51 7.86
N PRO A 32 -10.08 16.57 7.26
CA PRO A 32 -8.86 16.22 7.95
C PRO A 32 -8.55 17.28 9.01
N SER A 33 -8.24 16.81 10.20
CA SER A 33 -7.70 17.62 11.30
C SER A 33 -6.43 16.98 11.81
N ARG A 34 -5.55 17.74 12.46
CA ARG A 34 -4.29 17.20 13.02
C ARG A 34 -4.51 15.97 13.91
N GLY A 35 -5.60 15.98 14.70
CA GLY A 35 -5.98 14.86 15.55
C GLY A 35 -6.42 13.65 14.72
N LYS A 36 -7.31 13.85 13.75
CA LYS A 36 -7.79 12.79 12.86
C LYS A 36 -6.67 12.15 12.05
N LEU A 37 -5.77 12.95 11.47
CA LEU A 37 -4.64 12.44 10.70
C LEU A 37 -3.66 11.66 11.57
N ARG A 38 -3.43 12.12 12.80
CA ARG A 38 -2.63 11.40 13.80
C ARG A 38 -3.26 10.05 14.14
N ASP A 39 -4.55 10.03 14.44
CA ASP A 39 -5.25 8.81 14.84
C ASP A 39 -5.34 7.81 13.67
N LEU A 40 -5.55 8.31 12.44
CA LEU A 40 -5.47 7.51 11.21
C LEU A 40 -4.06 6.94 11.00
N CYS A 41 -3.01 7.75 11.20
CA CYS A 41 -1.63 7.28 11.11
C CYS A 41 -1.43 6.10 12.07
N TRP A 42 -1.82 6.24 13.33
CA TRP A 42 -1.72 5.15 14.30
C TRP A 42 -2.45 3.88 13.84
N LEU A 43 -3.68 4.01 13.34
CA LEU A 43 -4.47 2.90 12.83
C LEU A 43 -3.80 2.17 11.65
N ILE A 44 -3.19 2.91 10.72
CA ILE A 44 -2.48 2.32 9.58
C ILE A 44 -1.25 1.54 10.06
N PHE A 45 -0.48 2.11 10.99
CA PHE A 45 0.74 1.48 11.52
C PHE A 45 0.46 0.33 12.50
N GLU A 46 -0.74 0.23 13.07
CA GLU A 46 -1.17 -0.98 13.80
C GLU A 46 -1.44 -2.17 12.85
N ASN A 47 -1.84 -1.92 11.60
CA ASN A 47 -2.32 -2.94 10.67
C ASN A 47 -1.24 -3.48 9.70
N ASN A 48 -0.01 -3.69 10.19
CA ASN A 48 1.19 -4.14 9.45
C ASN A 48 1.81 -3.08 8.50
N PRO A 49 2.66 -2.19 9.01
CA PRO A 49 3.40 -1.22 8.19
C PRO A 49 4.57 -1.89 7.47
N THR A 50 4.95 -1.35 6.31
CA THR A 50 6.19 -1.78 5.64
C THR A 50 7.41 -1.21 6.36
N LYS A 51 8.60 -1.82 6.17
CA LYS A 51 9.85 -1.32 6.79
C LYS A 51 10.16 0.11 6.34
N GLU A 52 9.84 0.44 5.11
CA GLU A 52 10.00 1.78 4.56
C GLU A 52 9.02 2.78 5.18
N ASP A 53 7.77 2.36 5.42
CA ASP A 53 6.78 3.20 6.10
C ASP A 53 7.22 3.48 7.56
N LEU A 54 7.77 2.48 8.26
CA LEU A 54 8.34 2.64 9.61
C LEU A 54 9.48 3.67 9.62
N ASN A 55 10.35 3.65 8.63
CA ASN A 55 11.44 4.64 8.53
C ASN A 55 10.89 6.06 8.32
N VAL A 56 9.86 6.23 7.49
CA VAL A 56 9.21 7.55 7.29
C VAL A 56 8.57 8.02 8.60
N PHE A 57 7.93 7.12 9.34
CA PHE A 57 7.34 7.42 10.64
C PHE A 57 8.40 7.90 11.64
N SER A 58 9.49 7.16 11.80
CA SER A 58 10.60 7.51 12.69
C SER A 58 11.22 8.85 12.31
N ASN A 59 11.42 9.12 11.01
CA ASN A 59 11.99 10.38 10.53
C ASN A 59 11.10 11.60 10.84
N LEU A 60 9.79 11.49 10.61
CA LEU A 60 8.87 12.61 10.83
C LEU A 60 8.66 12.91 12.33
N LEU A 61 8.51 11.86 13.14
CA LEU A 61 8.11 11.97 14.55
C LEU A 61 9.30 11.97 15.51
N GLY A 62 10.47 11.52 15.05
CA GLY A 62 11.69 11.35 15.85
C GLY A 62 11.57 10.22 16.87
N LEU A 63 10.74 9.21 16.61
CA LEU A 63 10.50 8.08 17.51
C LEU A 63 10.13 6.82 16.74
N ASP A 64 10.62 5.69 17.20
CA ASP A 64 10.27 4.40 16.63
C ASP A 64 8.84 4.00 16.99
N PHE A 65 8.15 3.38 16.01
CA PHE A 65 6.82 2.87 16.22
C PHE A 65 6.84 1.73 17.25
N ASP A 66 6.16 1.96 18.35
CA ASP A 66 6.10 1.05 19.48
C ASP A 66 4.73 1.18 20.12
N HIS A 67 3.99 0.07 20.20
CA HIS A 67 2.65 0.04 20.75
C HIS A 67 2.61 0.52 22.21
N SER A 68 3.70 0.36 22.97
CA SER A 68 3.80 0.83 24.35
C SER A 68 3.93 2.36 24.47
N LYS A 69 4.35 3.04 23.39
CA LYS A 69 4.65 4.49 23.37
C LYS A 69 3.50 5.33 22.82
N LYS A 70 2.27 4.81 22.80
CA LYS A 70 1.07 5.53 22.30
C LYS A 70 0.88 6.91 22.93
N ASN A 71 1.25 7.07 24.21
CA ASN A 71 1.17 8.38 24.90
C ASN A 71 2.15 9.40 24.30
N LYS A 72 3.41 9.01 24.04
CA LYS A 72 4.40 9.88 23.38
C LYS A 72 3.97 10.27 21.97
N PHE A 73 3.27 9.37 21.27
CA PHE A 73 2.73 9.67 19.95
C PHE A 73 1.61 10.73 19.99
N LYS A 74 0.74 10.72 21.01
CA LYS A 74 -0.34 11.71 21.16
C LYS A 74 0.19 13.15 21.22
N GLU A 75 1.38 13.36 21.80
CA GLU A 75 2.06 14.65 21.93
C GLU A 75 2.55 15.20 20.57
N LYS A 76 2.79 14.34 19.58
CA LYS A 76 3.34 14.76 18.27
C LYS A 76 2.29 15.30 17.29
N LYS A 77 1.15 15.77 17.79
CA LYS A 77 0.04 16.32 16.99
C LYS A 77 0.50 17.44 16.02
N ASP A 78 1.45 18.27 16.43
CA ASP A 78 1.92 19.40 15.63
C ASP A 78 2.68 18.98 14.36
N LYS A 79 3.26 17.78 14.34
CA LYS A 79 3.95 17.23 13.16
C LYS A 79 2.99 16.93 12.00
N PHE A 80 1.69 16.82 12.27
CA PHE A 80 0.65 16.60 11.26
C PHE A 80 0.09 17.90 10.67
N ARG A 81 0.45 19.07 11.22
CA ARG A 81 0.06 20.38 10.64
C ARG A 81 0.41 20.51 9.14
N PRO A 82 1.65 20.25 8.69
CA PRO A 82 1.99 20.38 7.26
C PRO A 82 1.21 19.41 6.36
N ILE A 83 0.78 18.26 6.90
CA ILE A 83 0.01 17.25 6.15
C ILE A 83 -1.45 17.70 6.02
N GLU A 84 -2.02 18.23 7.10
CA GLU A 84 -3.36 18.81 7.10
C GLU A 84 -3.50 19.92 6.05
N THR A 85 -2.61 20.90 6.11
CA THR A 85 -2.64 22.04 5.18
C THR A 85 -2.34 21.63 3.74
N PHE A 86 -1.55 20.55 3.55
CA PHE A 86 -1.31 19.98 2.23
C PHE A 86 -2.55 19.33 1.62
N PHE A 87 -3.31 18.56 2.40
CA PHE A 87 -4.57 17.94 1.95
C PHE A 87 -5.67 18.97 1.70
N LYS A 88 -5.70 20.06 2.48
CA LYS A 88 -6.61 21.18 2.21
C LYS A 88 -6.19 22.05 1.02
N GLY A 89 -4.99 21.86 0.49
CA GLY A 89 -4.45 22.68 -0.60
C GLY A 89 -4.03 24.10 -0.17
N GLU A 90 -3.98 24.38 1.13
CA GLU A 90 -3.60 25.69 1.67
C GLU A 90 -2.10 25.96 1.53
N THR A 91 -1.28 24.94 1.72
CA THR A 91 0.18 25.06 1.63
C THR A 91 0.81 23.92 0.85
N ASP A 92 2.02 24.17 0.36
CA ASP A 92 2.85 23.16 -0.25
C ASP A 92 4.07 22.87 0.65
N PRO A 93 4.10 21.75 1.39
CA PRO A 93 5.18 21.47 2.32
C PRO A 93 6.50 21.22 1.57
N SER A 94 7.58 21.78 2.08
CA SER A 94 8.94 21.49 1.61
C SER A 94 9.54 20.25 2.29
N ASN A 95 8.98 19.81 3.41
CA ASN A 95 9.46 18.66 4.16
C ASN A 95 9.08 17.34 3.46
N ILE A 96 10.09 16.62 2.96
CA ILE A 96 9.93 15.35 2.26
C ILE A 96 9.29 14.28 3.15
N ASP A 97 9.61 14.25 4.45
CA ASP A 97 9.03 13.27 5.38
C ASP A 97 7.54 13.50 5.59
N ALA A 98 7.11 14.76 5.65
CA ALA A 98 5.69 15.10 5.72
C ALA A 98 4.94 14.69 4.44
N ILE A 99 5.55 14.87 3.27
CA ILE A 99 4.97 14.44 1.98
C ILE A 99 4.90 12.91 1.91
N ASN A 100 5.95 12.20 2.33
CA ASN A 100 5.95 10.74 2.37
C ASN A 100 4.90 10.22 3.36
N MET A 101 4.71 10.89 4.50
CA MET A 101 3.66 10.53 5.43
C MET A 101 2.27 10.78 4.84
N ALA A 102 2.08 11.88 4.10
CA ALA A 102 0.84 12.11 3.35
C ALA A 102 0.56 10.96 2.36
N ALA A 103 1.58 10.47 1.66
CA ALA A 103 1.46 9.33 0.75
C ALA A 103 1.01 8.04 1.46
N ILE A 104 1.48 7.79 2.69
CA ILE A 104 1.08 6.62 3.49
C ILE A 104 -0.39 6.73 3.92
N LEU A 105 -0.83 7.92 4.37
CA LEU A 105 -2.21 8.13 4.84
C LEU A 105 -3.27 7.89 3.75
N VAL A 106 -2.91 8.07 2.48
CA VAL A 106 -3.81 7.86 1.32
C VAL A 106 -3.50 6.57 0.56
N ASP A 107 -2.67 5.70 1.13
CA ASP A 107 -2.21 4.44 0.54
C ASP A 107 -1.67 4.59 -0.89
N PHE A 108 -0.86 5.63 -1.14
CA PHE A 108 -0.20 5.83 -2.42
C PHE A 108 1.05 4.94 -2.54
N GLU A 109 0.99 3.87 -3.33
CA GLU A 109 2.03 2.81 -3.33
C GLU A 109 3.45 3.20 -3.76
N PRO A 110 3.72 4.15 -4.68
CA PRO A 110 5.10 4.49 -5.04
C PRO A 110 5.69 5.43 -3.97
N ARG A 111 5.81 4.90 -2.75
CA ARG A 111 6.29 5.56 -1.54
C ARG A 111 7.48 4.78 -0.95
N PRO A 112 8.48 5.44 -0.34
CA PRO A 112 8.68 6.89 -0.25
C PRO A 112 9.17 7.53 -1.56
N PHE A 113 9.35 8.86 -1.58
CA PHE A 113 9.73 9.65 -2.77
C PHE A 113 10.91 9.06 -3.57
N LYS A 114 11.91 8.46 -2.91
CA LYS A 114 13.02 7.78 -3.59
C LYS A 114 12.54 6.71 -4.58
N LYS A 115 11.56 5.88 -4.19
CA LYS A 115 10.95 4.87 -5.07
C LYS A 115 10.18 5.52 -6.21
N PHE A 116 9.46 6.61 -5.95
CA PHE A 116 8.77 7.37 -7.00
C PHE A 116 9.76 7.93 -8.03
N TYR A 117 10.85 8.51 -7.57
CA TYR A 117 11.89 9.11 -8.40
C TYR A 117 12.64 8.07 -9.25
N GLU A 118 12.94 6.90 -8.68
CA GLU A 118 13.50 5.77 -9.44
C GLU A 118 12.51 5.29 -10.51
N ASN A 119 11.23 5.13 -10.13
CA ASN A 119 10.19 4.72 -11.07
C ASN A 119 9.93 5.75 -12.16
N SER A 120 10.06 7.06 -11.89
CA SER A 120 9.88 8.09 -12.92
C SER A 120 11.03 8.09 -13.92
N LYS A 121 12.26 7.75 -13.48
CA LYS A 121 13.40 7.56 -14.39
C LYS A 121 13.24 6.32 -15.26
N ILE A 122 12.76 5.23 -14.67
CA ILE A 122 12.55 3.96 -15.39
C ILE A 122 11.29 4.04 -16.27
N GLY A 123 10.33 4.89 -15.93
CA GLY A 123 9.07 5.11 -16.65
C GLY A 123 9.18 5.83 -18.00
N GLU A 124 10.33 6.43 -18.32
CA GLU A 124 10.67 6.81 -19.71
C GLU A 124 11.00 5.57 -20.59
N THR A 125 11.11 4.39 -19.98
CA THR A 125 11.22 3.08 -20.65
C THR A 125 10.09 2.13 -20.22
N LYS A 126 8.87 2.44 -20.67
CA LYS A 126 7.67 1.58 -20.78
C LYS A 126 7.03 1.01 -19.49
N PRO A 127 5.68 0.95 -19.44
CA PRO A 127 4.94 0.29 -18.38
C PRO A 127 4.96 -1.24 -18.58
N VAL A 128 4.36 -1.98 -17.65
CA VAL A 128 4.08 -3.44 -17.67
C VAL A 128 5.12 -4.32 -16.96
N LYS A 129 5.08 -4.43 -15.61
CA LYS A 129 5.45 -5.68 -14.89
C LYS A 129 4.73 -5.89 -13.53
N ARG A 130 3.49 -5.40 -13.34
CA ARG A 130 2.73 -5.71 -12.10
C ARG A 130 1.44 -6.51 -12.30
N MET A 131 0.92 -6.61 -13.53
CA MET A 131 -0.27 -7.44 -13.80
C MET A 131 0.03 -8.89 -14.25
N GLU A 132 1.23 -9.21 -14.73
CA GLU A 132 1.54 -10.58 -15.19
C GLU A 132 1.76 -11.58 -14.05
N LYS A 133 2.30 -11.15 -12.89
CA LYS A 133 2.50 -12.07 -11.75
C LYS A 133 1.18 -12.53 -11.12
N ALA A 134 0.13 -11.72 -11.16
CA ALA A 134 -1.18 -12.12 -10.64
C ALA A 134 -1.89 -13.13 -11.56
N LYS A 135 -1.79 -12.96 -12.89
CA LYS A 135 -2.37 -13.91 -13.87
C LYS A 135 -1.63 -15.26 -13.90
N ALA A 136 -0.29 -15.25 -13.86
CA ALA A 136 0.50 -16.48 -13.87
C ALA A 136 0.31 -17.35 -12.60
N VAL A 137 0.04 -16.73 -11.44
CA VAL A 137 -0.27 -17.47 -10.21
C VAL A 137 -1.68 -18.08 -10.25
N PHE A 138 -2.64 -17.42 -10.90
CA PHE A 138 -4.00 -17.94 -11.03
C PHE A 138 -4.08 -19.13 -12.01
N GLU A 139 -3.36 -19.08 -13.13
CA GLU A 139 -3.32 -20.19 -14.11
C GLU A 139 -2.63 -21.44 -13.54
N LYS A 140 -1.52 -21.29 -12.81
CA LYS A 140 -0.83 -22.44 -12.17
C LYS A 140 -1.70 -23.13 -11.12
N LYS A 141 -2.52 -22.39 -10.36
CA LYS A 141 -3.45 -22.99 -9.38
C LYS A 141 -4.59 -23.77 -10.04
N ASN A 142 -5.06 -23.35 -11.22
CA ASN A 142 -6.13 -24.06 -11.94
C ASN A 142 -5.62 -25.31 -12.67
N ALA A 143 -4.40 -25.28 -13.22
CA ALA A 143 -3.78 -26.47 -13.83
C ALA A 143 -3.56 -27.60 -12.81
N LEU A 144 -3.09 -27.27 -11.60
CA LEU A 144 -2.84 -28.27 -10.55
C LEU A 144 -4.12 -28.94 -10.01
N LYS A 145 -5.27 -28.26 -10.10
CA LYS A 145 -6.57 -28.82 -9.70
C LYS A 145 -7.12 -29.79 -10.75
N LYS A 146 -6.89 -29.54 -12.05
CA LYS A 146 -7.34 -30.44 -13.13
C LYS A 146 -6.56 -31.76 -13.14
N GLU A 147 -5.23 -31.73 -12.98
CA GLU A 147 -4.44 -32.98 -12.92
C GLU A 147 -4.78 -33.87 -11.72
N LYS A 148 -5.11 -33.28 -10.56
CA LYS A 148 -5.50 -34.06 -9.38
C LYS A 148 -6.89 -34.69 -9.51
N ALA A 149 -7.79 -34.11 -10.30
CA ALA A 149 -9.11 -34.69 -10.58
C ALA A 149 -9.00 -35.90 -11.54
N GLU A 150 -8.12 -35.82 -12.53
CA GLU A 150 -7.94 -36.87 -13.56
C GLU A 150 -7.19 -38.11 -13.02
N LYS A 151 -6.19 -37.90 -12.15
CA LYS A 151 -5.50 -39.02 -11.47
C LYS A 151 -6.42 -39.77 -10.49
N LYS A 152 -7.44 -39.12 -9.92
CA LYS A 152 -8.45 -39.78 -9.06
C LYS A 152 -9.46 -40.62 -9.85
N SER A 153 -9.79 -40.26 -11.10
CA SER A 153 -10.73 -41.05 -11.91
C SER A 153 -10.08 -42.33 -12.46
N LYS A 154 -8.82 -42.27 -12.93
CA LYS A 154 -8.09 -43.46 -13.42
C LYS A 154 -7.88 -44.52 -12.32
N ARG A 155 -7.62 -44.11 -11.07
CA ARG A 155 -7.50 -45.06 -9.95
C ARG A 155 -8.83 -45.77 -9.64
N ARG A 156 -9.99 -45.14 -9.86
CA ARG A 156 -11.29 -45.79 -9.64
C ARG A 156 -11.65 -46.82 -10.72
N ASN A 157 -11.23 -46.59 -11.97
CA ASN A 157 -11.49 -47.54 -13.06
C ASN A 157 -10.59 -48.78 -12.95
N PHE A 158 -9.32 -48.61 -12.57
CA PHE A 158 -8.38 -49.73 -12.45
C PHE A 158 -8.79 -50.74 -11.35
N PHE A 159 -9.40 -50.27 -10.25
CA PHE A 159 -9.90 -51.15 -9.18
C PHE A 159 -11.22 -51.84 -9.50
N ARG A 160 -12.00 -51.34 -10.50
CA ARG A 160 -13.22 -52.02 -10.96
C ARG A 160 -12.90 -53.19 -11.89
N ASP A 161 -11.96 -53.01 -12.82
CA ASP A 161 -11.56 -54.06 -13.77
C ASP A 161 -10.84 -55.22 -13.08
N PHE A 162 -10.09 -54.97 -12.01
CA PHE A 162 -9.43 -56.06 -11.27
C PHE A 162 -10.41 -56.91 -10.45
N LYS A 163 -11.58 -56.36 -10.09
CA LYS A 163 -12.60 -57.08 -9.30
C LYS A 163 -13.50 -57.96 -10.19
N SER A 164 -13.61 -57.68 -11.49
CA SER A 164 -14.34 -58.51 -12.44
C SER A 164 -13.53 -59.68 -13.02
N MET A 165 -12.29 -59.88 -12.54
CA MET A 165 -11.39 -60.93 -13.04
C MET A 165 -11.27 -62.14 -12.08
N PHE A 166 -11.90 -62.06 -10.90
CA PHE A 166 -11.79 -63.08 -9.84
C PHE A 166 -13.14 -63.61 -9.32
N PHE A 167 -14.23 -63.46 -10.08
CA PHE A 167 -15.52 -64.13 -9.82
C PHE A 167 -16.21 -64.49 -11.12
#